data_AF-A0A2D4FBM7-F1
#
_entry.id   AF-A0A2D4FBM7-F1
#
_cell.length_a   1.000
_cell.length_b   1.000
_cell.length_c   1.000
_cell.angle_alpha   90.00
_cell.angle_beta   90.00
_cell.angle_gamma   90.00
#
_symmetry.space_group_name_H-M   'P 1'
#
loop_
_entity.id
_entity.type
_entity.pdbx_description
1 polymer ?
#
loop_
_entity_poly.entity_id
_entity_poly.type
_entity_poly.pdbx_seq_one_letter_code
_entity_poly.pdbx_strand_id
1 'polypeptide(L)'
;FILCSALSFPPFSLFCKLAALVRHRVSLFGTDAAAVVNCLHILARSLDARTVMKSGPEIVKAGLRSFFESASDDIEKMVENLKLGKVSQSRTQVKGVGQNITYTTVALLPVLTSLFEHIAQHQFGDDVMLDDVQVSCYRTLCSIYSLGTTKNPYVERQRPQLGECLARLAAAMPVAFLEPHLNEFNPCSVYTTKSPRERAILGLPNCVEEMCPDIPVLEKLMKDINGLAESGARYTEMPHVIEVTLPMLCNYLPRWWERGSETNAQGPWCTEVTSDQLNTLLGNILKIIVNNLGIDEASWMKRLAVFAQPIVSKAKPELLRSHFIPTMEKLKKRSGKVVAEEEQLRLEAKSESEDTELLIRDEFSVLCRDLYALYPLLIRYVDNNRAHWLTEPNLDAEELFRMIGEIFIYWSKSHNFKREEQNFVVQNEINNMSFLTADSKSKMSKSGGSDQERHKKKRRGDRYSVHTSLIVATLKKMLPIGLNMCSPTDQELISLAKLRYALKDTDEEVREYLSNNLHVQGKCENCSSMRWQMALYKEMAGKAEDSNKPEKIVKRVQEVSAVLYHLEQLEHPYKSKKAAWHKLLSKQRRRAVVACFRMTPLYN
;
A
#
# COMPACT_ATOMS: atom_id res chain seq x y z
N PHE A 1 6.98 2.55 -38.62
CA PHE A 1 6.97 3.89 -38.01
C PHE A 1 5.71 4.70 -38.34
N ILE A 2 5.29 4.82 -39.60
CA ILE A 2 4.07 5.59 -39.99
C ILE A 2 2.76 4.92 -39.50
N LEU A 3 2.69 3.59 -39.42
CA LEU A 3 1.51 2.91 -38.88
C LEU A 3 1.33 3.03 -37.35
N CYS A 4 2.42 3.18 -36.57
CA CYS A 4 2.30 3.42 -35.14
C CYS A 4 1.86 4.86 -34.83
N SER A 5 2.28 5.83 -35.64
CA SER A 5 1.87 7.24 -35.48
C SER A 5 0.39 7.43 -35.76
N ALA A 6 -0.17 6.72 -36.74
CA ALA A 6 -1.61 6.77 -37.03
C ALA A 6 -2.51 6.20 -35.91
N LEU A 7 -1.98 5.34 -35.04
CA LEU A 7 -2.71 4.71 -33.93
C LEU A 7 -2.63 5.48 -32.60
N SER A 8 -1.65 6.37 -32.42
CA SER A 8 -1.46 7.14 -31.16
C SER A 8 -2.32 8.40 -31.04
N PHE A 9 -2.76 8.99 -32.17
CA PHE A 9 -3.55 10.22 -32.19
C PHE A 9 -5.07 10.06 -31.94
N PRO A 10 -5.74 8.98 -32.41
CA PRO A 10 -7.15 8.73 -32.13
C PRO A 10 -7.52 8.67 -30.64
N PRO A 11 -6.79 7.95 -29.75
CA PRO A 11 -7.17 7.83 -28.35
C PRO A 11 -7.07 9.17 -27.61
N PHE A 12 -6.13 10.03 -28.00
CA PHE A 12 -5.95 11.34 -27.39
C PHE A 12 -7.05 12.33 -27.79
N SER A 13 -7.38 12.40 -29.09
CA SER A 13 -8.50 13.23 -29.56
C SER A 13 -9.82 12.76 -28.96
N LEU A 14 -10.01 11.44 -28.84
CA LEU A 14 -11.15 10.84 -28.17
C LEU A 14 -11.20 11.23 -26.68
N PHE A 15 -10.07 11.17 -25.97
CA PHE A 15 -9.98 11.59 -24.57
C PHE A 15 -10.42 13.05 -24.39
N CYS A 16 -9.84 13.99 -25.14
CA CYS A 16 -10.16 15.42 -24.98
C CYS A 16 -11.63 15.73 -25.30
N LYS A 17 -12.17 15.14 -26.38
CA LYS A 17 -13.57 15.32 -26.77
C LYS A 17 -14.53 14.71 -25.76
N LEU A 18 -14.22 13.51 -25.27
CA LEU A 18 -15.04 12.84 -24.26
C LEU A 18 -14.99 13.60 -22.92
N ALA A 19 -13.82 14.08 -22.51
CA ALA A 19 -13.67 14.88 -21.30
C ALA A 19 -14.48 16.18 -21.37
N ALA A 20 -14.44 16.89 -22.51
CA ALA A 20 -15.25 18.08 -22.75
C ALA A 20 -16.75 17.76 -22.73
N LEU A 21 -17.18 16.64 -23.32
CA LEU A 21 -18.58 16.20 -23.28
C LEU A 21 -19.04 15.92 -21.84
N VAL A 22 -18.23 15.20 -21.04
CA VAL A 22 -18.54 14.92 -19.64
C VAL A 22 -18.62 16.20 -18.82
N ARG A 23 -17.70 17.16 -19.03
CA ARG A 23 -17.74 18.48 -18.36
C ARG A 23 -19.09 19.16 -18.47
N HIS A 24 -19.66 19.20 -19.68
CA HIS A 24 -20.93 19.90 -19.91
C HIS A 24 -22.18 19.06 -19.62
N ARG A 25 -22.09 17.74 -19.72
CA ARG A 25 -23.26 16.85 -19.75
C ARG A 25 -23.23 15.72 -18.71
N VAL A 26 -22.38 15.77 -17.68
CA VAL A 26 -22.27 14.70 -16.66
C VAL A 26 -23.63 14.32 -16.06
N SER A 27 -24.51 15.30 -15.84
CA SER A 27 -25.85 15.11 -15.28
C SER A 27 -26.83 14.40 -16.22
N LEU A 28 -26.59 14.46 -17.54
CA LEU A 28 -27.44 13.78 -18.53
C LEU A 28 -27.12 12.29 -18.65
N PHE A 29 -25.93 11.85 -18.25
CA PHE A 29 -25.54 10.44 -18.34
C PHE A 29 -26.21 9.56 -17.28
N GLY A 30 -26.77 10.13 -16.20
CA GLY A 30 -27.50 9.37 -15.18
C GLY A 30 -26.70 8.17 -14.65
N THR A 31 -27.25 6.96 -14.81
CA THR A 31 -26.62 5.69 -14.40
C THR A 31 -25.36 5.33 -15.19
N ASP A 32 -25.21 5.86 -16.40
CA ASP A 32 -24.08 5.55 -17.29
C ASP A 32 -22.85 6.44 -17.02
N ALA A 33 -22.97 7.44 -16.14
CA ALA A 33 -21.88 8.36 -15.79
C ALA A 33 -20.63 7.60 -15.31
N ALA A 34 -20.81 6.57 -14.48
CA ALA A 34 -19.70 5.75 -14.00
C ALA A 34 -18.99 4.97 -15.13
N ALA A 35 -19.74 4.50 -16.13
CA ALA A 35 -19.17 3.81 -17.28
C ALA A 35 -18.34 4.77 -18.15
N VAL A 36 -18.84 5.99 -18.38
CA VAL A 36 -18.11 7.01 -19.16
C VAL A 36 -16.84 7.46 -18.44
N VAL A 37 -16.89 7.65 -17.11
CA VAL A 37 -15.70 7.97 -16.30
C VAL A 37 -14.68 6.82 -16.36
N ASN A 38 -15.13 5.56 -16.30
CA ASN A 38 -14.26 4.40 -16.51
C ASN A 38 -13.62 4.37 -17.91
N CYS A 39 -14.34 4.77 -18.96
CA CYS A 39 -13.74 4.93 -20.28
C CYS A 39 -12.65 6.01 -20.29
N LEU A 40 -12.88 7.15 -19.64
CA LEU A 40 -11.87 8.20 -19.50
C LEU A 40 -10.64 7.72 -18.72
N HIS A 41 -10.82 6.91 -17.67
CA HIS A 41 -9.72 6.28 -16.94
C HIS A 41 -8.86 5.39 -17.84
N ILE A 42 -9.49 4.50 -18.62
CA ILE A 42 -8.78 3.61 -19.53
C ILE A 42 -8.05 4.42 -20.59
N LEU A 43 -8.70 5.43 -21.16
CA LEU A 43 -8.09 6.32 -22.13
C LEU A 43 -6.90 7.05 -21.55
N ALA A 44 -7.01 7.64 -20.35
CA ALA A 44 -5.92 8.36 -19.68
C ALA A 44 -4.67 7.48 -19.49
N ARG A 45 -4.84 6.20 -19.12
CA ARG A 45 -3.73 5.24 -18.96
C ARG A 45 -3.18 4.70 -20.29
N SER A 46 -3.84 4.97 -21.41
CA SER A 46 -3.38 4.56 -22.74
C SER A 46 -2.67 5.68 -23.50
N LEU A 47 -2.61 6.90 -22.94
CA LEU A 47 -2.04 8.05 -23.64
C LEU A 47 -0.51 7.99 -23.65
N ASP A 48 0.09 7.97 -24.84
CA ASP A 48 1.51 8.27 -25.00
C ASP A 48 1.71 9.80 -25.06
N ALA A 49 1.68 10.42 -23.88
CA ALA A 49 1.71 11.87 -23.76
C ALA A 49 3.04 12.47 -24.28
N ARG A 50 4.18 11.77 -24.13
CA ARG A 50 5.48 12.22 -24.65
C ARG A 50 5.46 12.32 -26.17
N THR A 51 5.01 11.27 -26.86
CA THR A 51 4.95 11.30 -28.33
C THR A 51 4.01 12.39 -28.83
N VAL A 52 2.85 12.57 -28.19
CA VAL A 52 1.90 13.63 -28.56
C VAL A 52 2.52 15.03 -28.37
N MET A 53 3.25 15.28 -27.29
CA MET A 53 3.85 16.60 -27.05
C MET A 53 5.03 16.89 -27.98
N LYS A 54 5.81 15.88 -28.36
CA LYS A 54 6.97 16.05 -29.26
C LYS A 54 6.58 16.13 -30.73
N SER A 55 5.75 15.20 -31.22
CA SER A 55 5.47 15.03 -32.66
C SER A 55 3.99 15.14 -33.03
N GLY A 56 3.12 15.38 -32.06
CA GLY A 56 1.68 15.49 -32.30
C GLY A 56 1.25 16.78 -33.00
N PRO A 57 0.10 16.77 -33.71
CA PRO A 57 -0.47 17.97 -34.31
C PRO A 57 -0.78 19.04 -33.25
N GLU A 58 -0.61 20.31 -33.59
CA GLU A 58 -0.82 21.41 -32.64
C GLU A 58 -2.25 21.49 -32.10
N ILE A 59 -3.25 21.07 -32.89
CA ILE A 59 -4.64 20.98 -32.44
C ILE A 59 -4.84 19.96 -31.30
N VAL A 60 -4.05 18.88 -31.29
CA VAL A 60 -4.08 17.86 -30.24
C VAL A 60 -3.41 18.40 -28.98
N LYS A 61 -2.29 19.11 -29.12
CA LYS A 61 -1.61 19.79 -28.00
C LYS A 61 -2.50 20.87 -27.39
N ALA A 62 -3.15 21.70 -28.22
CA ALA A 62 -4.11 22.70 -27.78
C ALA A 62 -5.31 22.08 -27.05
N GLY A 63 -5.80 20.92 -27.49
CA GLY A 63 -6.84 20.16 -26.78
C GLY A 63 -6.41 19.77 -25.36
N LEU A 64 -5.14 19.40 -25.17
CA LEU A 64 -4.59 19.09 -23.85
C LEU A 64 -4.46 20.32 -22.96
N ARG A 65 -3.92 21.42 -23.50
CA ARG A 65 -3.79 22.68 -22.77
C ARG A 65 -5.16 23.15 -22.29
N SER A 66 -6.14 23.14 -23.18
CA SER A 66 -7.53 23.50 -22.87
C SER A 66 -8.16 22.57 -21.82
N PHE A 67 -7.85 21.27 -21.83
CA PHE A 67 -8.31 20.35 -20.79
C PHE A 67 -7.76 20.71 -19.40
N PHE A 68 -6.46 20.96 -19.28
CA PHE A 68 -5.85 21.32 -18.00
C PHE A 68 -6.30 22.70 -17.49
N GLU A 69 -6.39 23.68 -18.38
CA GLU A 69 -6.91 25.01 -18.07
C GLU A 69 -8.35 24.90 -17.54
N SER A 70 -9.21 24.21 -18.30
CA SER A 70 -10.59 23.92 -17.92
C SER A 70 -10.72 23.21 -16.57
N ALA A 71 -9.85 22.22 -16.32
CA ALA A 71 -9.82 21.47 -15.09
C ALA A 71 -9.45 22.34 -13.87
N SER A 72 -8.42 23.19 -14.03
CA SER A 72 -8.00 24.11 -12.98
C SER A 72 -9.08 25.13 -12.63
N ASP A 73 -9.73 25.72 -13.64
CA ASP A 73 -10.87 26.63 -13.46
C ASP A 73 -12.04 25.99 -12.71
N ASP A 74 -12.37 24.72 -13.03
CA ASP A 74 -13.50 24.02 -12.39
C ASP A 74 -13.21 23.65 -10.95
N ILE A 75 -11.95 23.34 -10.62
CA ILE A 75 -11.50 23.07 -9.26
C ILE A 75 -11.47 24.38 -8.45
N GLU A 76 -10.94 25.47 -9.00
CA GLU A 76 -10.97 26.79 -8.33
C GLU A 76 -12.39 27.25 -8.04
N LYS A 77 -13.30 27.16 -9.01
CA LYS A 77 -14.73 27.44 -8.79
C LYS A 77 -15.32 26.56 -7.70
N MET A 78 -14.95 25.29 -7.63
CA MET A 78 -15.38 24.40 -6.55
C MET A 78 -14.88 24.90 -5.19
N VAL A 79 -13.60 25.32 -5.10
CA VAL A 79 -13.00 25.89 -3.87
C VAL A 79 -13.74 27.15 -3.44
N GLU A 80 -13.95 28.10 -4.35
CA GLU A 80 -14.70 29.34 -4.06
C GLU A 80 -16.11 29.05 -3.57
N ASN A 81 -16.84 28.15 -4.24
CA ASN A 81 -18.20 27.78 -3.86
C ASN A 81 -18.27 27.12 -2.48
N LEU A 82 -17.27 26.30 -2.13
CA LEU A 82 -17.18 25.64 -0.82
C LEU A 82 -16.73 26.60 0.29
N LYS A 83 -15.81 27.53 0.01
CA LYS A 83 -15.39 28.59 0.96
C LYS A 83 -16.53 29.55 1.27
N LEU A 84 -17.35 29.90 0.27
CA LEU A 84 -18.51 30.78 0.43
C LEU A 84 -19.74 30.08 1.06
N GLY A 85 -19.63 28.82 1.47
CA GLY A 85 -20.69 28.10 2.16
C GLY A 85 -21.94 27.83 1.30
N LYS A 86 -21.88 28.01 -0.03
CA LYS A 86 -23.02 27.90 -0.97
C LYS A 86 -23.64 26.49 -1.07
N VAL A 87 -23.09 25.53 -0.31
CA VAL A 87 -23.56 24.14 -0.22
C VAL A 87 -24.39 23.90 1.04
N SER A 88 -24.21 24.70 2.10
CA SER A 88 -24.98 24.58 3.34
C SER A 88 -26.19 25.50 3.31
N GLN A 89 -27.37 24.89 3.20
CA GLN A 89 -28.69 25.44 3.55
C GLN A 89 -29.11 26.75 2.87
N SER A 90 -29.85 26.68 1.75
CA SER A 90 -31.12 27.43 1.62
C SER A 90 -31.91 26.91 0.41
N ARG A 91 -33.23 27.11 0.42
CA ARG A 91 -34.23 26.75 -0.61
C ARG A 91 -33.96 27.32 -2.02
N THR A 92 -32.82 27.96 -2.24
CA THR A 92 -32.38 28.53 -3.52
C THR A 92 -30.96 28.06 -3.82
N GLN A 93 -30.81 26.81 -4.28
CA GLN A 93 -29.59 26.39 -4.94
C GLN A 93 -29.40 27.24 -6.20
N VAL A 94 -28.32 28.01 -6.26
CA VAL A 94 -27.90 28.69 -7.49
C VAL A 94 -27.67 27.62 -8.56
N LYS A 95 -28.42 27.69 -9.66
CA LYS A 95 -28.29 26.74 -10.79
C LYS A 95 -26.82 26.65 -11.20
N GLY A 96 -26.25 25.45 -11.14
CA GLY A 96 -24.86 25.16 -11.57
C GLY A 96 -23.86 24.86 -10.45
N VAL A 97 -24.04 25.35 -9.22
CA VAL A 97 -23.07 25.12 -8.12
C VAL A 97 -22.98 23.64 -7.73
N GLY A 98 -24.13 22.99 -7.52
CA GLY A 98 -24.16 21.55 -7.23
C GLY A 98 -23.67 20.68 -8.39
N GLN A 99 -23.86 21.14 -9.64
CA GLN A 99 -23.38 20.43 -10.83
C GLN A 99 -21.85 20.51 -10.95
N ASN A 100 -21.25 21.69 -10.72
CA ASN A 100 -19.79 21.85 -10.69
C ASN A 100 -19.16 20.95 -9.62
N ILE A 101 -19.67 20.98 -8.39
CA ILE A 101 -19.16 20.14 -7.30
C ILE A 101 -19.27 18.65 -7.64
N THR A 102 -20.41 18.22 -8.18
CA THR A 102 -20.63 16.81 -8.56
C THR A 102 -19.70 16.39 -9.71
N TYR A 103 -19.55 17.23 -10.74
CA TYR A 103 -18.62 16.97 -11.83
C TYR A 103 -17.18 16.86 -11.33
N THR A 104 -16.74 17.83 -10.53
CA THR A 104 -15.36 17.88 -10.05
C THR A 104 -15.02 16.68 -9.18
N THR A 105 -15.91 16.29 -8.28
CA THR A 105 -15.68 15.16 -7.36
C THR A 105 -15.85 13.79 -8.00
N VAL A 106 -16.89 13.58 -8.81
CA VAL A 106 -17.24 12.24 -9.33
C VAL A 106 -16.51 11.92 -10.64
N ALA A 107 -16.18 12.93 -11.46
CA ALA A 107 -15.59 12.71 -12.77
C ALA A 107 -14.17 13.31 -12.89
N LEU A 108 -14.01 14.61 -12.62
CA LEU A 108 -12.74 15.29 -12.92
C LEU A 108 -11.59 14.81 -12.04
N LEU A 109 -11.76 14.76 -10.71
CA LEU A 109 -10.72 14.33 -9.77
C LEU A 109 -10.24 12.90 -10.07
N PRO A 110 -11.11 11.88 -10.23
CA PRO A 110 -10.65 10.53 -10.60
C PRO A 110 -9.87 10.49 -11.91
N VAL A 111 -10.34 11.20 -12.94
CA VAL A 111 -9.67 11.24 -14.26
C VAL A 111 -8.30 11.92 -14.15
N LEU A 112 -8.21 13.04 -13.42
CA LEU A 112 -6.94 13.72 -13.14
C LEU A 112 -5.98 12.83 -12.34
N THR A 113 -6.45 12.17 -11.28
CA THR A 113 -5.65 11.23 -10.48
C THR A 113 -5.04 10.15 -11.36
N SER A 114 -5.83 9.54 -12.25
CA SER A 114 -5.35 8.51 -13.17
C SER A 114 -4.40 9.05 -14.23
N LEU A 115 -4.62 10.27 -14.72
CA LEU A 115 -3.75 10.91 -15.69
C LEU A 115 -2.40 11.27 -15.07
N PHE A 116 -2.39 11.89 -13.88
CA PHE A 116 -1.16 12.21 -13.16
C PHE A 116 -0.41 10.96 -12.73
N GLU A 117 -1.11 9.91 -12.29
CA GLU A 117 -0.48 8.61 -12.01
C GLU A 117 0.24 8.07 -13.23
N HIS A 118 -0.41 8.10 -14.40
CA HIS A 118 0.19 7.65 -15.66
C HIS A 118 1.40 8.50 -16.06
N ILE A 119 1.28 9.83 -15.98
CA ILE A 119 2.38 10.76 -16.27
C ILE A 119 3.57 10.51 -15.34
N ALA A 120 3.33 10.31 -14.06
CA ALA A 120 4.38 10.02 -13.07
C ALA A 120 5.05 8.66 -13.31
N GLN A 121 4.24 7.61 -13.56
CA GLN A 121 4.75 6.25 -13.79
C GLN A 121 5.65 6.15 -15.03
N HIS A 122 5.35 6.92 -16.07
CA HIS A 122 6.12 6.93 -17.32
C HIS A 122 7.11 8.09 -17.44
N GLN A 123 7.22 8.93 -16.40
CA GLN A 123 8.08 10.13 -16.39
C GLN A 123 7.83 11.06 -17.58
N PHE A 124 6.55 11.26 -17.94
CA PHE A 124 6.15 12.20 -19.00
C PHE A 124 6.03 13.65 -18.50
N GLY A 125 6.18 13.90 -17.20
CA GLY A 125 6.00 15.23 -16.59
C GLY A 125 6.87 16.30 -17.25
N ASP A 126 8.13 15.98 -17.53
CA ASP A 126 9.09 16.92 -18.14
C ASP A 126 8.77 17.25 -19.60
N ASP A 127 7.93 16.46 -20.28
CA ASP A 127 7.52 16.69 -21.67
C ASP A 127 6.12 17.34 -21.77
N VAL A 128 5.26 17.11 -20.77
CA VAL A 128 3.82 17.46 -20.81
C VAL A 128 3.48 18.69 -19.99
N MET A 129 4.06 18.82 -18.79
CA MET A 129 3.68 19.83 -17.80
C MET A 129 4.58 21.07 -17.91
N LEU A 130 4.62 21.65 -19.10
CA LEU A 130 5.39 22.84 -19.45
C LEU A 130 4.45 24.01 -19.81
N ASP A 131 4.97 25.23 -19.79
CA ASP A 131 4.27 26.46 -20.19
C ASP A 131 2.85 26.57 -19.57
N ASP A 132 1.81 26.78 -20.37
CA ASP A 132 0.41 26.96 -19.93
C ASP A 132 -0.12 25.78 -19.09
N VAL A 133 0.33 24.55 -19.41
CA VAL A 133 -0.04 23.36 -18.67
C VAL A 133 0.57 23.41 -17.27
N GLN A 134 1.82 23.88 -17.17
CA GLN A 134 2.48 24.05 -15.87
C GLN A 134 1.72 25.05 -14.99
N VAL A 135 1.28 26.18 -15.54
CA VAL A 135 0.45 27.18 -14.83
C VAL A 135 -0.84 26.56 -14.31
N SER A 136 -1.55 25.82 -15.18
CA SER A 136 -2.79 25.11 -14.81
C SER A 136 -2.55 24.06 -13.71
N CYS A 137 -1.39 23.41 -13.73
CA CYS A 137 -1.00 22.43 -12.70
C CYS A 137 -0.69 23.10 -11.36
N TYR A 138 -0.02 24.25 -11.33
CA TYR A 138 0.14 25.04 -10.10
C TYR A 138 -1.21 25.44 -9.52
N ARG A 139 -2.10 26.03 -10.34
CA ARG A 139 -3.47 26.40 -9.93
C ARG A 139 -4.25 25.23 -9.32
N THR A 140 -4.18 24.08 -9.99
CA THR A 140 -4.78 22.82 -9.50
C THR A 140 -4.18 22.38 -8.18
N LEU A 141 -2.84 22.39 -8.06
CA LEU A 141 -2.09 22.00 -6.87
C LEU A 141 -2.49 22.86 -5.66
N CYS A 142 -2.41 24.19 -5.78
CA CYS A 142 -2.73 25.08 -4.67
C CYS A 142 -4.22 24.98 -4.30
N SER A 143 -5.13 24.85 -5.28
CA SER A 143 -6.57 24.71 -5.03
C SER A 143 -6.92 23.43 -4.27
N ILE A 144 -6.35 22.28 -4.67
CA ILE A 144 -6.59 21.00 -4.00
C ILE A 144 -6.02 21.04 -2.57
N TYR A 145 -4.82 21.59 -2.38
CA TYR A 145 -4.22 21.70 -1.05
C TYR A 145 -5.03 22.63 -0.12
N SER A 146 -5.37 23.83 -0.59
CA SER A 146 -6.20 24.82 0.14
C SER A 146 -7.56 24.22 0.54
N LEU A 147 -8.17 23.45 -0.36
CA LEU A 147 -9.41 22.75 -0.04
C LEU A 147 -9.19 21.65 1.00
N GLY A 148 -8.19 20.79 0.81
CA GLY A 148 -7.92 19.63 1.67
C GLY A 148 -7.60 19.99 3.13
N THR A 149 -7.05 21.19 3.36
CA THR A 149 -6.75 21.73 4.71
C THR A 149 -7.94 22.45 5.35
N THR A 150 -9.00 22.74 4.59
CA THR A 150 -10.19 23.43 5.11
C THR A 150 -11.04 22.50 6.00
N LYS A 151 -11.59 23.07 7.09
CA LYS A 151 -12.57 22.41 7.97
C LYS A 151 -13.99 22.62 7.44
N ASN A 152 -14.39 21.83 6.44
CA ASN A 152 -15.76 21.83 5.90
C ASN A 152 -16.29 20.38 5.87
N PRO A 153 -17.48 20.07 6.41
CA PRO A 153 -18.02 18.71 6.47
C PRO A 153 -18.13 18.02 5.10
N TYR A 154 -18.38 18.79 4.03
CA TYR A 154 -18.40 18.24 2.68
C TYR A 154 -16.99 17.81 2.23
N VAL A 155 -16.00 18.65 2.52
CA VAL A 155 -14.59 18.40 2.19
C VAL A 155 -14.03 17.23 2.98
N GLU A 156 -14.40 17.08 4.26
CA GLU A 156 -13.94 15.97 5.10
C GLU A 156 -14.21 14.60 4.48
N ARG A 157 -15.34 14.45 3.78
CA ARG A 157 -15.69 13.20 3.07
C ARG A 157 -14.86 12.96 1.80
N GLN A 158 -14.40 14.03 1.16
CA GLN A 158 -13.66 14.01 -0.10
C GLN A 158 -12.14 14.12 0.08
N ARG A 159 -11.67 14.46 1.28
CA ARG A 159 -10.27 14.70 1.60
C ARG A 159 -9.33 13.57 1.16
N PRO A 160 -9.65 12.27 1.32
CA PRO A 160 -8.80 11.19 0.80
C PRO A 160 -8.59 11.26 -0.71
N GLN A 161 -9.63 11.58 -1.49
CA GLN A 161 -9.56 11.65 -2.95
C GLN A 161 -8.77 12.90 -3.41
N LEU A 162 -8.96 14.02 -2.71
CA LEU A 162 -8.17 15.24 -2.92
C LEU A 162 -6.69 14.98 -2.67
N GLY A 163 -6.36 14.35 -1.54
CA GLY A 163 -4.98 14.00 -1.20
C GLY A 163 -4.34 13.01 -2.15
N GLU A 164 -5.08 12.01 -2.63
CA GLU A 164 -4.58 11.08 -3.65
C GLU A 164 -4.27 11.82 -4.97
N CYS A 165 -5.19 12.67 -5.45
CA CYS A 165 -4.96 13.47 -6.66
C CYS A 165 -3.73 14.38 -6.51
N LEU A 166 -3.61 15.06 -5.36
CA LEU A 166 -2.48 15.93 -5.05
C LEU A 166 -1.16 15.16 -5.02
N ALA A 167 -1.16 13.96 -4.43
CA ALA A 167 0.01 13.11 -4.35
C ALA A 167 0.49 12.66 -5.74
N ARG A 168 -0.42 12.27 -6.63
CA ARG A 168 -0.07 11.91 -8.01
C ARG A 168 0.42 13.12 -8.81
N LEU A 169 -0.19 14.29 -8.59
CA LEU A 169 0.28 15.54 -9.19
C LEU A 169 1.69 15.89 -8.71
N ALA A 170 1.98 15.76 -7.42
CA ALA A 170 3.32 15.98 -6.87
C ALA A 170 4.37 15.01 -7.44
N ALA A 171 3.99 13.76 -7.73
CA ALA A 171 4.85 12.79 -8.43
C ALA A 171 5.09 13.11 -9.91
N ALA A 172 4.16 13.83 -10.55
CA ALA A 172 4.23 14.17 -11.97
C ALA A 172 4.92 15.51 -12.23
N MET A 173 4.87 16.45 -11.27
CA MET A 173 5.32 17.83 -11.45
C MET A 173 6.82 17.91 -11.81
N PRO A 174 7.20 18.61 -12.89
CA PRO A 174 8.61 18.77 -13.28
C PRO A 174 9.34 19.87 -12.51
N VAL A 175 8.69 20.50 -11.52
CA VAL A 175 9.26 21.58 -10.70
C VAL A 175 9.17 21.26 -9.20
N ALA A 176 10.25 21.51 -8.46
CA ALA A 176 10.39 21.28 -7.02
C ALA A 176 9.63 22.36 -6.23
N PHE A 177 8.30 22.34 -6.31
CA PHE A 177 7.45 23.42 -5.81
C PHE A 177 7.47 23.61 -4.29
N LEU A 178 8.01 22.67 -3.51
CA LEU A 178 8.17 22.82 -2.06
C LEU A 178 9.49 23.51 -1.66
N GLU A 179 10.37 23.75 -2.63
CA GLU A 179 11.68 24.39 -2.49
C GLU A 179 11.80 25.56 -3.47
N PRO A 180 10.93 26.58 -3.38
CA PRO A 180 10.85 27.67 -4.37
C PRO A 180 12.17 28.45 -4.50
N HIS A 181 12.96 28.52 -3.43
CA HIS A 181 14.28 29.17 -3.41
C HIS A 181 15.31 28.52 -4.35
N LEU A 182 15.13 27.26 -4.77
CA LEU A 182 16.01 26.56 -5.72
C LEU A 182 15.44 26.53 -7.14
N ASN A 183 14.30 27.18 -7.38
CA ASN A 183 13.60 27.13 -8.66
C ASN A 183 14.42 27.73 -9.81
N GLU A 184 15.34 28.66 -9.53
CA GLU A 184 16.26 29.22 -10.53
C GLU A 184 17.15 28.15 -11.19
N PHE A 185 17.47 27.07 -10.46
CA PHE A 185 18.26 25.95 -10.97
C PHE A 185 17.40 24.90 -11.70
N ASN A 186 16.08 25.08 -11.76
CA ASN A 186 15.20 24.13 -12.43
C ASN A 186 15.02 24.49 -13.92
N PRO A 187 15.50 23.65 -14.86
CA PRO A 187 15.44 23.94 -16.29
C PRO A 187 14.02 23.82 -16.89
N CYS A 188 13.11 23.12 -16.21
CA CYS A 188 11.73 22.93 -16.67
C CYS A 188 10.79 24.03 -16.14
N SER A 189 11.27 24.94 -15.30
CA SER A 189 10.43 26.00 -14.71
C SER A 189 10.06 27.06 -15.74
N VAL A 190 8.79 27.47 -15.76
CA VAL A 190 8.31 28.59 -16.58
C VAL A 190 9.03 29.90 -16.22
N TYR A 191 9.52 30.03 -14.98
CA TYR A 191 10.28 31.18 -14.50
C TYR A 191 11.69 31.26 -15.10
N THR A 192 12.27 30.11 -15.44
CA THR A 192 13.61 30.00 -16.03
C THR A 192 13.54 30.03 -17.56
N THR A 193 12.47 29.49 -18.15
CA THR A 193 12.33 29.31 -19.60
C THR A 193 11.65 30.49 -20.31
N LYS A 194 10.85 31.32 -19.63
CA LYS A 194 10.12 32.44 -20.23
C LYS A 194 10.60 33.80 -19.74
N SER A 195 10.55 34.79 -20.62
CA SER A 195 10.84 36.19 -20.28
C SER A 195 9.77 36.80 -19.36
N PRO A 196 10.07 37.86 -18.59
CA PRO A 196 9.07 38.53 -17.75
C PRO A 196 7.81 38.98 -18.52
N ARG A 197 7.98 39.38 -19.79
CA ARG A 197 6.86 39.77 -20.66
C ARG A 197 5.95 38.59 -21.00
N GLU A 198 6.52 37.43 -21.33
CA GLU A 198 5.75 36.21 -21.59
C GLU A 198 5.06 35.71 -20.33
N ARG A 199 5.72 35.80 -19.17
CA ARG A 199 5.12 35.47 -17.87
C ARG A 199 3.89 36.34 -17.56
N ALA A 200 3.97 37.64 -17.83
CA ALA A 200 2.83 38.54 -17.68
C ALA A 200 1.66 38.18 -18.61
N ILE A 201 1.92 37.70 -19.84
CA ILE A 201 0.88 37.21 -20.77
C ILE A 201 0.19 35.95 -20.22
N LEU A 202 0.93 35.08 -19.53
CA LEU A 202 0.43 33.88 -18.87
C LEU A 202 -0.28 34.16 -17.54
N GLY A 203 -0.36 35.42 -17.11
CA GLY A 203 -0.94 35.80 -15.82
C GLY A 203 -0.13 35.32 -14.61
N LEU A 204 1.17 35.05 -14.79
CA LEU A 204 2.04 34.59 -13.71
C LEU A 204 2.48 35.77 -12.82
N PRO A 205 2.55 35.57 -11.49
CA PRO A 205 3.17 36.50 -10.56
C PRO A 205 4.67 36.63 -10.81
N ASN A 206 5.27 37.68 -10.25
CA ASN A 206 6.68 38.00 -10.49
C ASN A 206 7.63 36.95 -9.93
N CYS A 207 7.27 36.38 -8.78
CA CYS A 207 8.04 35.40 -8.02
C CYS A 207 7.30 34.04 -7.97
N VAL A 208 8.04 32.95 -7.88
CA VAL A 208 7.46 31.60 -7.86
C VAL A 208 6.80 31.29 -6.51
N GLU A 209 7.27 31.92 -5.43
CA GLU A 209 6.72 31.84 -4.08
C GLU A 209 5.26 32.32 -4.02
N GLU A 210 4.90 33.28 -4.88
CA GLU A 210 3.55 33.83 -4.98
C GLU A 210 2.58 32.90 -5.72
N MET A 211 3.08 31.84 -6.39
CA MET A 211 2.22 30.89 -7.11
C MET A 211 1.38 30.02 -6.17
N CYS A 212 1.99 29.51 -5.09
CA CYS A 212 1.30 28.67 -4.10
C CYS A 212 1.50 29.21 -2.68
N PRO A 213 0.86 30.34 -2.33
CA PRO A 213 0.99 30.93 -1.00
C PRO A 213 0.41 30.05 0.11
N ASP A 214 -0.57 29.21 -0.22
CA ASP A 214 -1.24 28.32 0.74
C ASP A 214 -0.41 27.08 1.07
N ILE A 215 0.59 26.70 0.25
CA ILE A 215 1.39 25.48 0.45
C ILE A 215 2.67 25.84 1.23
N PRO A 216 2.86 25.33 2.45
CA PRO A 216 4.10 25.51 3.19
C PRO A 216 5.31 24.85 2.52
N VAL A 217 6.50 25.42 2.77
CA VAL A 217 7.78 24.84 2.34
C VAL A 217 8.03 23.46 2.95
N LEU A 218 8.91 22.67 2.31
CA LEU A 218 9.17 21.27 2.67
C LEU A 218 9.48 21.08 4.16
N GLU A 219 10.36 21.89 4.74
CA GLU A 219 10.78 21.79 6.14
C GLU A 219 9.60 21.91 7.12
N LYS A 220 8.69 22.85 6.86
CA LYS A 220 7.51 23.07 7.70
C LYS A 220 6.56 21.88 7.63
N LEU A 221 6.32 21.34 6.43
CA LEU A 221 5.47 20.16 6.25
C LEU A 221 6.06 18.91 6.94
N MET A 222 7.38 18.72 6.84
CA MET A 222 8.09 17.65 7.54
C MET A 222 7.97 17.81 9.07
N LYS A 223 8.08 19.04 9.58
CA LYS A 223 7.91 19.36 11.01
C LYS A 223 6.49 19.11 11.49
N ASP A 224 5.47 19.46 10.70
CA ASP A 224 4.06 19.22 11.06
C ASP A 224 3.77 17.71 11.19
N ILE A 225 4.31 16.88 10.30
CA ILE A 225 4.20 15.42 10.40
C ILE A 225 4.99 14.89 11.61
N ASN A 226 6.18 15.43 11.88
CA ASN A 226 6.97 15.04 13.04
C ASN A 226 6.22 15.36 14.35
N GLY A 227 5.64 16.55 14.45
CA GLY A 227 4.82 16.96 15.58
C GLY A 227 3.62 16.04 15.81
N LEU A 228 2.95 15.59 14.74
CA LEU A 228 1.89 14.58 14.82
C LEU A 228 2.42 13.23 15.33
N ALA A 229 3.58 12.79 14.85
CA ALA A 229 4.19 11.52 15.24
C ALA A 229 4.66 11.52 16.71
N GLU A 230 5.19 12.64 17.20
CA GLU A 230 5.69 12.79 18.58
C GLU A 230 4.58 13.03 19.60
N SER A 231 3.57 13.84 19.25
CA SER A 231 2.46 14.15 20.15
C SER A 231 1.51 12.97 20.38
N GLY A 232 1.48 12.00 19.46
CA GLY A 232 0.47 10.92 19.49
C GLY A 232 -0.96 11.44 19.30
N ALA A 233 -1.11 12.63 18.70
CA ALA A 233 -2.41 13.25 18.46
C ALA A 233 -3.33 12.34 17.64
N ARG A 234 -4.62 12.37 17.98
CA ARG A 234 -5.63 11.55 17.29
C ARG A 234 -5.88 12.06 15.89
N TYR A 235 -6.25 11.15 14.99
CA TYR A 235 -6.61 11.49 13.60
C TYR A 235 -7.65 12.62 13.48
N THR A 236 -8.61 12.67 14.41
CA THR A 236 -9.66 13.70 14.46
C THR A 236 -9.12 15.12 14.61
N GLU A 237 -7.92 15.28 15.17
CA GLU A 237 -7.31 16.58 15.44
C GLU A 237 -6.64 17.15 14.19
N MET A 238 -5.99 16.31 13.38
CA MET A 238 -5.23 16.72 12.19
C MET A 238 -5.43 15.79 10.98
N PRO A 239 -6.67 15.63 10.45
CA PRO A 239 -6.93 14.70 9.35
C PRO A 239 -6.28 15.15 8.03
N HIS A 240 -6.07 16.45 7.84
CA HIS A 240 -5.39 17.01 6.66
C HIS A 240 -3.91 16.61 6.57
N VAL A 241 -3.21 16.46 7.71
CA VAL A 241 -1.82 16.02 7.70
C VAL A 241 -1.72 14.59 7.18
N ILE A 242 -2.60 13.71 7.65
CA ILE A 242 -2.60 12.28 7.28
C ILE A 242 -3.11 12.05 5.87
N GLU A 243 -4.18 12.74 5.46
CA GLU A 243 -4.85 12.47 4.18
C GLU A 243 -4.37 13.32 3.02
N VAL A 244 -3.71 14.46 3.26
CA VAL A 244 -3.26 15.38 2.21
C VAL A 244 -1.74 15.52 2.22
N THR A 245 -1.16 15.98 3.33
CA THR A 245 0.28 16.29 3.39
C THR A 245 1.14 15.03 3.28
N LEU A 246 0.82 13.98 4.03
CA LEU A 246 1.58 12.74 4.08
C LEU A 246 1.62 12.01 2.72
N PRO A 247 0.50 11.73 2.02
CA PRO A 247 0.57 11.12 0.69
C PRO A 247 1.27 12.01 -0.34
N MET A 248 1.12 13.34 -0.25
CA MET A 248 1.84 14.28 -1.10
C MET A 248 3.36 14.15 -0.93
N LEU A 249 3.87 14.22 0.31
CA LEU A 249 5.31 14.10 0.57
C LEU A 249 5.86 12.71 0.22
N CYS A 250 5.10 11.63 0.47
CA CYS A 250 5.52 10.29 0.09
C CYS A 250 5.73 10.12 -1.42
N ASN A 251 5.10 10.95 -2.24
CA ASN A 251 5.22 10.93 -3.69
C ASN A 251 6.18 12.01 -4.23
N TYR A 252 6.28 13.16 -3.55
CA TYR A 252 7.21 14.23 -3.86
C TYR A 252 8.67 13.80 -3.61
N LEU A 253 8.98 13.32 -2.40
CA LEU A 253 10.36 13.08 -1.96
C LEU A 253 11.14 12.10 -2.85
N PRO A 254 10.61 10.91 -3.23
CA PRO A 254 11.36 9.98 -4.09
C PRO A 254 11.77 10.58 -5.43
N ARG A 255 10.90 11.39 -6.05
CA ARG A 255 11.14 12.02 -7.35
C ARG A 255 12.30 13.01 -7.28
N TRP A 256 12.33 13.83 -6.24
CA TRP A 256 13.34 14.87 -6.09
C TRP A 256 14.65 14.33 -5.53
N TRP A 257 14.60 13.28 -4.72
CA TRP A 257 15.78 12.52 -4.33
C TRP A 257 16.54 11.96 -5.55
N GLU A 258 15.85 11.45 -6.57
CA GLU A 258 16.46 10.99 -7.84
C GLU A 258 17.13 12.12 -8.66
N ARG A 259 16.85 13.39 -8.33
CA ARG A 259 17.40 14.58 -9.00
C ARG A 259 18.33 15.40 -8.09
N GLY A 260 18.52 14.97 -6.85
CA GLY A 260 19.33 15.65 -5.84
C GLY A 260 20.82 15.32 -5.92
N SER A 261 21.57 15.88 -4.98
CA SER A 261 23.03 15.77 -4.92
C SER A 261 23.55 14.35 -4.63
N GLU A 262 22.79 13.53 -3.90
CA GLU A 262 23.18 12.14 -3.61
C GLU A 262 23.15 11.24 -4.85
N THR A 263 22.30 11.54 -5.82
CA THR A 263 22.08 10.71 -7.02
C THR A 263 22.74 11.29 -8.26
N ASN A 264 22.85 12.62 -8.35
CA ASN A 264 23.49 13.30 -9.46
C ASN A 264 24.74 14.06 -9.00
N ALA A 265 25.91 13.63 -9.47
CA ALA A 265 27.20 14.22 -9.10
C ALA A 265 27.47 15.61 -9.73
N GLN A 266 26.69 16.04 -10.72
CA GLN A 266 26.89 17.32 -11.42
C GLN A 266 25.84 18.35 -10.97
N GLY A 267 26.31 19.45 -10.38
CA GLY A 267 25.50 20.62 -10.02
C GLY A 267 25.46 21.69 -11.12
N PRO A 268 24.61 22.72 -10.98
CA PRO A 268 23.77 23.02 -9.81
C PRO A 268 22.51 22.15 -9.71
N TRP A 269 22.06 21.88 -8.48
CA TRP A 269 20.88 21.06 -8.19
C TRP A 269 19.64 21.91 -7.97
N CYS A 270 18.48 21.40 -8.39
CA CYS A 270 17.18 22.06 -8.23
C CYS A 270 16.41 21.62 -6.97
N THR A 271 17.08 20.91 -6.05
CA THR A 271 16.50 20.29 -4.85
C THR A 271 17.59 19.95 -3.83
N GLU A 272 17.25 20.08 -2.55
CA GLU A 272 18.05 19.68 -1.38
C GLU A 272 17.55 18.38 -0.73
N VAL A 273 16.54 17.73 -1.33
CA VAL A 273 16.06 16.41 -0.88
C VAL A 273 17.16 15.36 -0.91
N THR A 274 17.43 14.76 0.25
CA THR A 274 18.36 13.66 0.52
C THR A 274 17.64 12.41 1.03
N SER A 275 18.38 11.32 1.18
CA SER A 275 17.88 10.08 1.79
C SER A 275 17.38 10.28 3.22
N ASP A 276 17.84 11.32 3.93
CA ASP A 276 17.45 11.58 5.32
C ASP A 276 16.00 12.05 5.44
N GLN A 277 15.51 12.93 4.55
CA GLN A 277 14.09 13.32 4.61
C GLN A 277 13.16 12.13 4.31
N LEU A 278 13.53 11.23 3.38
CA LEU A 278 12.75 10.02 3.09
C LEU A 278 12.66 9.11 4.31
N ASN A 279 13.79 8.87 4.98
CA ASN A 279 13.86 7.99 6.14
C ASN A 279 13.20 8.59 7.38
N THR A 280 13.32 9.90 7.56
CA THR A 280 12.60 10.64 8.61
C THR A 280 11.10 10.55 8.40
N LEU A 281 10.61 10.74 7.17
CA LEU A 281 9.18 10.61 6.85
C LEU A 281 8.68 9.18 7.12
N LEU A 282 9.42 8.16 6.66
CA LEU A 282 9.05 6.76 6.91
C LEU A 282 9.05 6.42 8.41
N GLY A 283 10.05 6.88 9.15
CA GLY A 283 10.11 6.73 10.61
C GLY A 283 8.90 7.37 11.30
N ASN A 284 8.52 8.58 10.89
CA ASN A 284 7.33 9.25 11.40
C ASN A 284 6.03 8.50 11.06
N ILE A 285 5.91 7.93 9.87
CA ILE A 285 4.76 7.08 9.51
C ILE A 285 4.70 5.83 10.39
N LEU A 286 5.83 5.17 10.62
CA LEU A 286 5.90 4.00 11.51
C LEU A 286 5.55 4.38 12.96
N LYS A 287 6.02 5.52 13.46
CA LYS A 287 5.62 6.05 14.79
C LYS A 287 4.11 6.32 14.87
N ILE A 288 3.53 6.94 13.84
CA ILE A 288 2.07 7.18 13.76
C ILE A 288 1.31 5.84 13.81
N ILE A 289 1.77 4.82 13.07
CA ILE A 289 1.19 3.46 13.14
C ILE A 289 1.27 2.93 14.57
N VAL A 290 2.47 2.96 15.18
CA VAL A 290 2.72 2.47 16.54
C VAL A 290 1.82 3.12 17.58
N ASN A 291 1.60 4.43 17.48
CA ASN A 291 0.81 5.19 18.45
C ASN A 291 -0.69 4.89 18.36
N ASN A 292 -1.15 4.37 17.22
CA ASN A 292 -2.57 4.08 16.98
C ASN A 292 -2.91 2.59 16.99
N LEU A 293 -1.93 1.71 17.25
CA LEU A 293 -2.18 0.29 17.50
C LEU A 293 -3.13 0.13 18.68
N GLY A 294 -4.17 -0.69 18.55
CA GLY A 294 -5.17 -0.83 19.62
C GLY A 294 -6.46 -0.05 19.41
N ILE A 295 -6.42 1.07 18.68
CA ILE A 295 -7.52 2.05 18.72
C ILE A 295 -8.60 1.70 17.70
N ASP A 296 -9.83 1.42 18.12
CA ASP A 296 -10.93 0.99 17.23
C ASP A 296 -11.25 1.98 16.11
N GLU A 297 -11.26 3.27 16.42
CA GLU A 297 -11.62 4.35 15.49
C GLU A 297 -10.57 4.57 14.36
N ALA A 298 -9.40 3.93 14.43
CA ALA A 298 -8.28 4.13 13.51
C ALA A 298 -8.38 3.37 12.17
N SER A 299 -9.59 3.23 11.60
CA SER A 299 -9.83 2.52 10.32
C SER A 299 -9.08 3.09 9.10
N TRP A 300 -8.61 4.34 9.20
CA TRP A 300 -7.82 5.04 8.19
C TRP A 300 -6.38 4.51 8.04
N MET A 301 -5.84 3.81 9.06
CA MET A 301 -4.45 3.33 9.09
C MET A 301 -4.08 2.42 7.92
N LYS A 302 -5.04 1.65 7.40
CA LYS A 302 -4.85 0.78 6.22
C LYS A 302 -4.33 1.53 4.98
N ARG A 303 -4.56 2.85 4.88
CA ARG A 303 -4.09 3.68 3.76
C ARG A 303 -2.63 4.10 3.91
N LEU A 304 -2.08 4.18 5.14
CA LEU A 304 -0.69 4.59 5.37
C LEU A 304 0.30 3.68 4.63
N ALA A 305 0.03 2.38 4.61
CA ALA A 305 0.82 1.40 3.87
C ALA A 305 0.90 1.72 2.37
N VAL A 306 -0.22 2.15 1.78
CA VAL A 306 -0.30 2.54 0.37
C VAL A 306 0.46 3.85 0.14
N PHE A 307 0.32 4.81 1.04
CA PHE A 307 1.00 6.10 0.93
C PHE A 307 2.52 5.95 0.99
N ALA A 308 3.04 5.14 1.92
CA ALA A 308 4.48 4.98 2.13
C ALA A 308 5.16 4.00 1.16
N GLN A 309 4.40 3.34 0.27
CA GLN A 309 4.93 2.39 -0.70
C GLN A 309 6.08 2.95 -1.59
N PRO A 310 6.05 4.23 -2.05
CA PRO A 310 7.13 4.79 -2.85
C PRO A 310 8.44 4.96 -2.05
N ILE A 311 8.37 5.36 -0.78
CA ILE A 311 9.55 5.69 0.04
C ILE A 311 10.19 4.48 0.71
N VAL A 312 9.42 3.44 1.05
CA VAL A 312 9.94 2.25 1.78
C VAL A 312 11.01 1.50 0.98
N SER A 313 11.02 1.64 -0.34
CA SER A 313 12.05 1.04 -1.20
C SER A 313 13.46 1.59 -0.95
N LYS A 314 13.57 2.75 -0.30
CA LYS A 314 14.83 3.46 0.01
C LYS A 314 15.10 3.55 1.52
N ALA A 315 14.44 2.71 2.30
CA ALA A 315 14.59 2.66 3.74
C ALA A 315 16.01 2.22 4.15
N LYS A 316 16.64 2.97 5.06
CA LYS A 316 17.94 2.68 5.65
C LYS A 316 17.86 1.52 6.66
N PRO A 317 18.92 0.70 6.81
CA PRO A 317 18.96 -0.42 7.75
C PRO A 317 18.63 -0.05 9.21
N GLU A 318 18.94 1.18 9.61
CA GLU A 318 18.72 1.70 10.97
C GLU A 318 17.25 1.69 11.41
N LEU A 319 16.32 1.75 10.44
CA LEU A 319 14.88 1.69 10.71
C LEU A 319 14.42 0.33 11.25
N LEU A 320 15.19 -0.74 11.00
CA LEU A 320 14.88 -2.07 11.55
C LEU A 320 14.83 -2.03 13.08
N ARG A 321 15.92 -1.58 13.69
CA ARG A 321 16.08 -1.54 15.14
C ARG A 321 15.26 -0.44 15.79
N SER A 322 15.20 0.73 15.17
CA SER A 322 14.56 1.91 15.77
C SER A 322 13.04 1.91 15.65
N HIS A 323 12.47 1.34 14.58
CA HIS A 323 11.02 1.45 14.29
C HIS A 323 10.35 0.09 14.07
N PHE A 324 10.85 -0.75 13.15
CA PHE A 324 10.16 -2.01 12.80
C PHE A 324 10.11 -3.00 13.95
N ILE A 325 11.22 -3.23 14.65
CA ILE A 325 11.28 -4.16 15.80
C ILE A 325 10.34 -3.72 16.93
N PRO A 326 10.39 -2.48 17.44
CA PRO A 326 9.47 -2.04 18.48
C PRO A 326 7.99 -2.13 18.07
N THR A 327 7.68 -1.85 16.80
CA THR A 327 6.31 -1.99 16.27
C THR A 327 5.87 -3.45 16.28
N MET A 328 6.73 -4.35 15.79
CA MET A 328 6.44 -5.78 15.74
C MET A 328 6.31 -6.38 17.13
N GLU A 329 7.11 -5.95 18.10
CA GLU A 329 7.03 -6.43 19.47
C GLU A 329 5.68 -6.10 20.12
N LYS A 330 5.17 -4.87 19.91
CA LYS A 330 3.81 -4.47 20.35
C LYS A 330 2.73 -5.33 19.69
N LEU A 331 2.81 -5.53 18.36
CA LEU A 331 1.87 -6.38 17.63
C LEU A 331 1.89 -7.84 18.09
N LYS A 332 3.07 -8.39 18.35
CA LYS A 332 3.25 -9.73 18.90
C LYS A 332 2.57 -9.86 20.26
N LYS A 333 2.85 -8.93 21.20
CA LYS A 333 2.24 -8.92 22.54
C LYS A 333 0.71 -8.85 22.46
N ARG A 334 0.19 -7.98 21.59
CA ARG A 334 -1.27 -7.87 21.37
C ARG A 334 -1.85 -9.16 20.77
N SER A 335 -1.21 -9.72 19.75
CA SER A 335 -1.65 -10.98 19.12
C SER A 335 -1.73 -12.12 20.14
N GLY A 336 -0.71 -12.25 20.99
CA GLY A 336 -0.70 -13.25 22.06
C GLY A 336 -1.81 -13.04 23.09
N LYS A 337 -2.09 -11.78 23.46
CA LYS A 337 -3.18 -11.43 24.38
C LYS A 337 -4.55 -11.84 23.82
N VAL A 338 -4.88 -11.44 22.60
CA VAL A 338 -6.20 -11.72 21.98
C VAL A 338 -6.42 -13.24 21.81
N VAL A 339 -5.37 -13.98 21.43
CA VAL A 339 -5.46 -15.44 21.32
C VAL A 339 -5.56 -16.13 22.69
N ALA A 340 -4.91 -15.60 23.73
CA ALA A 340 -5.07 -16.13 25.07
C ALA A 340 -6.49 -15.91 25.61
N GLU A 341 -7.09 -14.75 25.35
CA GLU A 341 -8.49 -14.46 25.67
C GLU A 341 -9.45 -15.41 24.91
N GLU A 342 -9.18 -15.70 23.64
CA GLU A 342 -9.95 -16.69 22.85
C GLU A 342 -9.90 -18.09 23.48
N GLU A 343 -8.71 -18.57 23.85
CA GLU A 343 -8.56 -19.88 24.49
C GLU A 343 -9.21 -19.92 25.88
N GLN A 344 -9.16 -18.82 26.63
CA GLN A 344 -9.82 -18.72 27.93
C GLN A 344 -11.34 -18.83 27.79
N LEU A 345 -11.97 -18.11 26.86
CA LEU A 345 -13.41 -18.25 26.60
C LEU A 345 -13.79 -19.67 26.18
N ARG A 346 -12.94 -20.32 25.39
CA ARG A 346 -13.16 -21.71 24.95
C ARG A 346 -13.17 -22.68 26.13
N LEU A 347 -12.43 -22.41 27.21
CA LEU A 347 -12.39 -23.21 28.43
C LEU A 347 -13.57 -22.90 29.37
N GLU A 348 -14.07 -21.66 29.38
CA GLU A 348 -15.08 -21.19 30.34
C GLU A 348 -16.53 -21.61 30.00
N ALA A 349 -16.85 -21.91 28.74
CA ALA A 349 -18.00 -22.68 28.22
C ALA A 349 -19.40 -22.64 28.94
N LYS A 350 -19.72 -21.65 29.77
CA LYS A 350 -21.02 -21.54 30.48
C LYS A 350 -21.63 -20.14 30.40
N SER A 351 -22.79 -20.10 29.74
CA SER A 351 -23.94 -19.18 29.87
C SER A 351 -23.83 -17.68 29.51
N GLU A 352 -22.66 -17.04 29.37
CA GLU A 352 -22.54 -15.62 28.95
C GLU A 352 -21.71 -15.43 27.66
N SER A 353 -21.82 -16.39 26.72
CA SER A 353 -20.86 -16.57 25.63
C SER A 353 -21.00 -15.61 24.44
N GLU A 354 -22.21 -15.12 24.10
CA GLU A 354 -22.39 -14.43 22.81
C GLU A 354 -21.79 -13.02 22.77
N ASP A 355 -22.02 -12.19 23.80
CA ASP A 355 -21.45 -10.83 23.86
C ASP A 355 -19.93 -10.86 23.98
N THR A 356 -19.39 -11.82 24.74
CA THR A 356 -17.95 -11.98 24.92
C THR A 356 -17.28 -12.54 23.65
N GLU A 357 -17.95 -13.40 22.89
CA GLU A 357 -17.48 -13.88 21.58
C GLU A 357 -17.46 -12.74 20.53
N LEU A 358 -18.44 -11.83 20.58
CA LEU A 358 -18.45 -10.63 19.72
C LEU A 358 -17.27 -9.71 20.02
N LEU A 359 -16.98 -9.46 21.29
CA LEU A 359 -15.82 -8.65 21.72
C LEU A 359 -14.49 -9.22 21.21
N ILE A 360 -14.28 -10.53 21.33
CA ILE A 360 -13.07 -11.17 20.79
C ILE A 360 -12.96 -11.03 19.28
N ARG A 361 -14.08 -11.15 18.56
CA ARG A 361 -14.09 -10.96 17.11
C ARG A 361 -13.71 -9.53 16.74
N ASP A 362 -14.20 -8.55 17.48
CA ASP A 362 -13.88 -7.13 17.25
C ASP A 362 -12.39 -6.86 17.54
N GLU A 363 -11.83 -7.42 18.61
CA GLU A 363 -10.38 -7.36 18.88
C GLU A 363 -9.54 -7.99 17.75
N PHE A 364 -9.97 -9.13 17.20
CA PHE A 364 -9.32 -9.72 16.02
C PHE A 364 -9.41 -8.83 14.77
N SER A 365 -10.52 -8.11 14.59
CA SER A 365 -10.69 -7.18 13.47
C SER A 365 -9.71 -6.02 13.55
N VAL A 366 -9.55 -5.44 14.75
CA VAL A 366 -8.59 -4.37 15.01
C VAL A 366 -7.15 -4.90 14.86
N LEU A 367 -6.87 -6.11 15.36
CA LEU A 367 -5.57 -6.76 15.19
C LEU A 367 -5.24 -6.98 13.70
N CYS A 368 -6.19 -7.47 12.90
CA CYS A 368 -6.00 -7.66 11.46
C CYS A 368 -5.70 -6.33 10.76
N ARG A 369 -6.42 -5.25 11.11
CA ARG A 369 -6.14 -3.91 10.58
C ARG A 369 -4.72 -3.46 10.91
N ASP A 370 -4.31 -3.62 12.16
CA ASP A 370 -3.01 -3.19 12.65
C ASP A 370 -1.86 -3.95 11.96
N LEU A 371 -2.02 -5.26 11.76
CA LEU A 371 -1.09 -6.09 10.98
C LEU A 371 -1.05 -5.65 9.52
N TYR A 372 -2.21 -5.39 8.90
CA TYR A 372 -2.28 -4.95 7.50
C TYR A 372 -1.82 -3.50 7.28
N ALA A 373 -1.70 -2.68 8.33
CA ALA A 373 -1.06 -1.38 8.26
C ALA A 373 0.47 -1.49 8.21
N LEU A 374 1.06 -2.47 8.89
CA LEU A 374 2.53 -2.66 8.95
C LEU A 374 3.06 -3.62 7.88
N TYR A 375 2.41 -4.76 7.66
CA TYR A 375 2.96 -5.87 6.88
C TYR A 375 3.31 -5.51 5.44
N PRO A 376 2.54 -4.68 4.70
CA PRO A 376 2.97 -4.23 3.38
C PRO A 376 4.32 -3.48 3.39
N LEU A 377 4.56 -2.64 4.41
CA LEU A 377 5.81 -1.91 4.55
C LEU A 377 6.95 -2.86 4.93
N LEU A 378 6.68 -3.78 5.84
CA LEU A 378 7.65 -4.76 6.29
C LEU A 378 8.06 -5.73 5.17
N ILE A 379 7.11 -6.25 4.39
CA ILE A 379 7.37 -7.10 3.23
C ILE A 379 8.36 -6.42 2.29
N ARG A 380 8.11 -5.14 1.98
CA ARG A 380 8.94 -4.36 1.09
C ARG A 380 10.33 -4.10 1.67
N TYR A 381 10.40 -3.79 2.96
CA TYR A 381 11.65 -3.60 3.68
C TYR A 381 12.51 -4.88 3.71
N VAL A 382 11.88 -6.02 3.97
CA VAL A 382 12.55 -7.33 4.00
C VAL A 382 13.09 -7.68 2.61
N ASP A 383 12.30 -7.50 1.55
CA ASP A 383 12.76 -7.80 0.18
C ASP A 383 14.03 -7.04 -0.19
N ASN A 384 14.14 -5.77 0.22
CA ASN A 384 15.32 -4.93 -0.04
C ASN A 384 16.58 -5.39 0.70
N ASN A 385 16.43 -5.85 1.95
CA ASN A 385 17.56 -6.15 2.83
C ASN A 385 17.91 -7.65 2.87
N ARG A 386 17.02 -8.52 2.39
CA ARG A 386 17.16 -9.98 2.48
C ARG A 386 18.45 -10.50 1.87
N ALA A 387 18.87 -10.00 0.72
CA ALA A 387 20.11 -10.46 0.08
C ALA A 387 21.31 -10.21 1.01
N HIS A 388 21.36 -9.04 1.65
CA HIS A 388 22.41 -8.66 2.59
C HIS A 388 22.35 -9.50 3.88
N TRP A 389 21.16 -9.74 4.45
CA TRP A 389 21.02 -10.59 5.65
C TRP A 389 21.37 -12.07 5.42
N LEU A 390 21.28 -12.54 4.18
CA LEU A 390 21.70 -13.89 3.82
C LEU A 390 23.22 -14.02 3.68
N THR A 391 23.91 -12.94 3.31
CA THR A 391 25.38 -12.90 3.21
C THR A 391 26.04 -12.55 4.54
N GLU A 392 25.43 -11.65 5.31
CA GLU A 392 25.94 -11.16 6.59
C GLU A 392 24.86 -11.37 7.67
N PRO A 393 25.11 -12.23 8.67
CA PRO A 393 24.12 -12.53 9.70
C PRO A 393 23.81 -11.28 10.52
N ASN A 394 22.52 -11.01 10.72
CA ASN A 394 22.02 -9.82 11.42
C ASN A 394 21.06 -10.24 12.54
N LEU A 395 21.45 -9.97 13.79
CA LEU A 395 20.68 -10.35 14.99
C LEU A 395 19.29 -9.69 15.05
N ASP A 396 19.18 -8.45 14.58
CA ASP A 396 17.89 -7.73 14.53
C ASP A 396 16.94 -8.41 13.52
N ALA A 397 17.46 -8.91 12.39
CA ALA A 397 16.68 -9.65 11.41
C ALA A 397 16.23 -11.04 11.93
N GLU A 398 17.06 -11.71 12.72
CA GLU A 398 16.69 -12.95 13.40
C GLU A 398 15.58 -12.73 14.43
N GLU A 399 15.67 -11.69 15.25
CA GLU A 399 14.62 -11.35 16.22
C GLU A 399 13.32 -10.98 15.52
N LEU A 400 13.39 -10.26 14.41
CA LEU A 400 12.24 -9.99 13.56
C LEU A 400 11.59 -11.29 13.06
N PHE A 401 12.37 -12.27 12.61
CA PHE A 401 11.86 -13.58 12.21
C PHE A 401 11.14 -14.29 13.37
N ARG A 402 11.71 -14.30 14.58
CA ARG A 402 11.06 -14.91 15.77
C ARG A 402 9.68 -14.31 16.02
N MET A 403 9.58 -12.98 16.05
CA MET A 403 8.30 -12.30 16.31
C MET A 403 7.26 -12.58 15.21
N ILE A 404 7.66 -12.56 13.94
CA ILE A 404 6.77 -12.89 12.81
C ILE A 404 6.33 -14.36 12.88
N GLY A 405 7.26 -15.26 13.23
CA GLY A 405 6.99 -16.69 13.41
C GLY A 405 5.94 -16.94 14.48
N GLU A 406 6.02 -16.28 15.63
CA GLU A 406 5.03 -16.40 16.70
C GLU A 406 3.64 -15.89 16.28
N ILE A 407 3.54 -14.71 15.65
CA ILE A 407 2.26 -14.19 15.15
C ILE A 407 1.65 -15.15 14.11
N PHE A 408 2.48 -15.71 13.23
CA PHE A 408 2.04 -16.72 12.28
C PHE A 408 1.52 -17.98 12.98
N ILE A 409 2.19 -18.46 14.03
CA ILE A 409 1.74 -19.63 14.79
C ILE A 409 0.38 -19.34 15.45
N TYR A 410 0.21 -18.18 16.09
CA TYR A 410 -1.07 -17.73 16.64
C TYR A 410 -2.18 -17.75 15.60
N TRP A 411 -1.93 -17.17 14.42
CA TRP A 411 -2.86 -17.18 13.31
C TRP A 411 -3.12 -18.60 12.77
N SER A 412 -2.11 -19.46 12.73
CA SER A 412 -2.26 -20.84 12.24
C SER A 412 -3.15 -21.69 13.15
N LYS A 413 -3.04 -21.50 14.47
CA LYS A 413 -3.78 -22.23 15.51
C LYS A 413 -5.21 -21.69 15.66
N SER A 414 -5.41 -20.37 15.69
CA SER A 414 -6.73 -19.75 15.87
C SER A 414 -7.59 -19.79 14.59
N HIS A 415 -8.78 -20.38 14.68
CA HIS A 415 -9.73 -20.36 13.56
C HIS A 415 -10.35 -18.96 13.37
N ASN A 416 -10.64 -18.24 14.47
CA ASN A 416 -11.24 -16.92 14.41
C ASN A 416 -10.29 -15.90 13.79
N PHE A 417 -9.00 -15.98 14.11
CA PHE A 417 -8.00 -15.10 13.51
C PHE A 417 -7.90 -15.28 11.99
N LYS A 418 -7.84 -16.52 11.49
CA LYS A 418 -7.89 -16.80 10.03
C LYS A 418 -9.15 -16.26 9.36
N ARG A 419 -10.30 -16.45 10.00
CA ARG A 419 -11.58 -15.99 9.47
C ARG A 419 -11.64 -14.46 9.41
N GLU A 420 -11.17 -13.78 10.46
CA GLU A 420 -11.23 -12.33 10.53
C GLU A 420 -10.23 -11.66 9.58
N GLU A 421 -9.07 -12.26 9.37
CA GLU A 421 -8.15 -11.81 8.32
C GLU A 421 -8.81 -11.87 6.93
N GLN A 422 -9.48 -12.99 6.63
CA GLN A 422 -10.23 -13.13 5.38
C GLN A 422 -11.34 -12.09 5.25
N ASN A 423 -12.10 -11.85 6.33
CA ASN A 423 -13.14 -10.82 6.38
C ASN A 423 -12.55 -9.45 6.09
N PHE A 424 -11.44 -9.10 6.75
CA PHE A 424 -10.77 -7.83 6.60
C PHE A 424 -10.32 -7.58 5.15
N VAL A 425 -9.68 -8.56 4.52
CA VAL A 425 -9.24 -8.47 3.10
C VAL A 425 -10.42 -8.28 2.15
N VAL A 426 -11.50 -9.04 2.36
CA VAL A 426 -12.68 -9.01 1.49
C VAL A 426 -13.49 -7.73 1.66
N GLN A 427 -13.67 -7.24 2.89
CA GLN A 427 -14.42 -6.02 3.19
C GLN A 427 -13.72 -4.77 2.67
N ASN A 428 -12.38 -4.75 2.76
CA ASN A 428 -11.56 -3.61 2.33
C ASN A 428 -11.08 -3.71 0.88
N GLU A 429 -11.51 -4.74 0.15
CA GLU A 429 -11.15 -4.99 -1.25
C GLU A 429 -9.63 -5.01 -1.51
N ILE A 430 -8.86 -5.52 -0.54
CA ILE A 430 -7.39 -5.50 -0.59
C ILE A 430 -6.89 -6.49 -1.63
N ASN A 431 -6.04 -6.01 -2.55
CA ASN A 431 -5.34 -6.87 -3.49
C ASN A 431 -3.99 -7.30 -2.91
N ASN A 432 -3.94 -8.42 -2.17
CA ASN A 432 -2.69 -8.86 -1.55
C ASN A 432 -1.55 -9.05 -2.56
N MET A 433 -1.86 -9.46 -3.80
CA MET A 433 -0.85 -9.65 -4.84
C MET A 433 -0.14 -8.34 -5.23
N SER A 434 -0.80 -7.18 -5.17
CA SER A 434 -0.16 -5.91 -5.51
C SER A 434 0.99 -5.57 -4.55
N PHE A 435 0.94 -6.05 -3.30
CA PHE A 435 2.04 -5.87 -2.34
C PHE A 435 3.16 -6.88 -2.53
N LEU A 436 2.91 -8.01 -3.19
CA LEU A 436 3.90 -9.08 -3.40
C LEU A 436 4.67 -8.95 -4.71
N THR A 437 4.09 -8.30 -5.73
CA THR A 437 4.64 -8.25 -7.10
C THR A 437 5.07 -6.85 -7.56
N ALA A 438 5.03 -5.83 -6.70
CA ALA A 438 5.26 -4.43 -7.10
C ALA A 438 6.67 -4.10 -7.65
N ASP A 439 7.57 -5.08 -7.75
CA ASP A 439 8.98 -4.87 -8.11
C ASP A 439 9.33 -5.00 -9.59
N SER A 440 8.38 -5.24 -10.50
CA SER A 440 8.70 -5.36 -11.93
C SER A 440 9.10 -4.05 -12.62
N LYS A 441 9.34 -2.96 -11.88
CA LYS A 441 9.71 -1.64 -12.44
C LYS A 441 11.13 -1.53 -12.98
N SER A 442 12.01 -2.54 -12.88
CA SER A 442 13.41 -2.40 -13.33
C SER A 442 13.95 -3.44 -14.31
N LYS A 443 13.21 -4.51 -14.67
CA LYS A 443 13.65 -5.46 -15.70
C LYS A 443 12.47 -6.08 -16.45
N MET A 444 12.15 -5.54 -17.64
CA MET A 444 12.12 -6.28 -18.91
C MET A 444 11.37 -5.51 -20.00
N SER A 445 12.15 -5.03 -20.95
CA SER A 445 11.82 -5.14 -22.37
C SER A 445 11.52 -6.61 -22.71
N LYS A 446 10.24 -6.97 -22.82
CA LYS A 446 9.75 -7.94 -23.80
C LYS A 446 8.25 -7.80 -23.93
N SER A 447 7.85 -7.37 -25.12
CA SER A 447 6.48 -7.38 -25.61
C SER A 447 5.85 -8.76 -25.47
N GLY A 448 4.56 -8.78 -25.13
CA GLY A 448 3.63 -9.76 -25.68
C GLY A 448 2.93 -10.66 -24.67
N GLY A 449 1.76 -10.21 -24.21
CA GLY A 449 0.57 -11.06 -24.05
C GLY A 449 0.44 -11.86 -22.76
N SER A 450 -0.40 -11.38 -21.83
CA SER A 450 -1.40 -12.20 -21.12
C SER A 450 -2.34 -11.42 -20.16
N ASP A 451 -2.52 -10.10 -20.30
CA ASP A 451 -3.57 -9.37 -19.57
C ASP A 451 -4.93 -9.40 -20.30
N GLN A 452 -5.41 -10.60 -20.63
CA GLN A 452 -6.80 -10.83 -21.04
C GLN A 452 -7.44 -12.00 -20.27
N GLU A 453 -7.28 -12.03 -18.95
CA GLU A 453 -8.30 -12.69 -18.14
C GLU A 453 -9.44 -11.72 -17.88
N ARG A 454 -10.40 -11.77 -18.83
CA ARG A 454 -11.79 -11.32 -18.76
C ARG A 454 -12.24 -10.99 -17.34
N HIS A 455 -12.79 -9.77 -17.20
CA HIS A 455 -13.79 -9.37 -16.20
C HIS A 455 -14.95 -10.37 -16.09
N LYS A 456 -14.72 -11.55 -15.53
CA LYS A 456 -15.74 -12.23 -14.73
C LYS A 456 -15.69 -11.52 -13.40
N LYS A 457 -16.83 -10.99 -12.93
CA LYS A 457 -17.01 -10.55 -11.54
C LYS A 457 -16.40 -11.62 -10.63
N LYS A 458 -15.17 -11.38 -10.12
CA LYS A 458 -14.51 -12.29 -9.19
C LYS A 458 -15.47 -12.48 -8.04
N ARG A 459 -15.95 -13.71 -7.86
CA ARG A 459 -16.85 -14.03 -6.76
C ARG A 459 -16.14 -13.64 -5.47
N ARG A 460 -16.88 -13.20 -4.46
CA ARG A 460 -16.36 -12.69 -3.18
C ARG A 460 -15.30 -13.61 -2.53
N GLY A 461 -15.27 -14.90 -2.88
CA GLY A 461 -14.27 -15.89 -2.45
C GLY A 461 -12.98 -16.02 -3.27
N ASP A 462 -12.82 -15.37 -4.43
CA ASP A 462 -11.59 -15.43 -5.26
C ASP A 462 -10.53 -14.38 -4.89
N ARG A 463 -10.83 -13.47 -3.95
CA ARG A 463 -9.91 -12.38 -3.55
C ARG A 463 -8.95 -12.77 -2.42
N TYR A 464 -9.24 -13.84 -1.69
CA TYR A 464 -8.43 -14.30 -0.57
C TYR A 464 -8.10 -15.78 -0.76
N SER A 465 -6.81 -16.07 -0.76
CA SER A 465 -6.26 -17.40 -0.56
C SER A 465 -5.33 -17.35 0.66
N VAL A 466 -5.32 -18.42 1.45
CA VAL A 466 -4.37 -18.63 2.54
C VAL A 466 -2.93 -18.42 2.04
N HIS A 467 -2.62 -18.83 0.81
CA HIS A 467 -1.30 -18.64 0.21
C HIS A 467 -0.97 -17.19 -0.16
N THR A 468 -1.99 -16.34 -0.30
CA THR A 468 -1.84 -14.90 -0.57
C THR A 468 -1.98 -14.03 0.68
N SER A 469 -2.17 -14.63 1.86
CA SER A 469 -2.20 -13.90 3.14
C SER A 469 -0.90 -13.10 3.32
N LEU A 470 -0.99 -11.85 3.74
CA LEU A 470 0.20 -11.05 4.04
C LEU A 470 0.97 -11.62 5.24
N ILE A 471 0.29 -12.30 6.17
CA ILE A 471 0.93 -12.97 7.31
C ILE A 471 1.82 -14.12 6.82
N VAL A 472 1.25 -14.99 5.98
CA VAL A 472 1.99 -16.09 5.37
C VAL A 472 3.11 -15.58 4.45
N ALA A 473 2.85 -14.54 3.67
CA ALA A 473 3.84 -13.99 2.75
C ALA A 473 5.03 -13.34 3.47
N THR A 474 4.76 -12.59 4.54
CA THR A 474 5.81 -11.99 5.39
C THR A 474 6.69 -13.08 6.00
N LEU A 475 6.08 -14.13 6.55
CA LEU A 475 6.82 -15.28 7.08
C LEU A 475 7.69 -15.94 6.00
N LYS A 476 7.10 -16.28 4.84
CA LYS A 476 7.84 -16.93 3.74
C LYS A 476 9.01 -16.10 3.24
N LYS A 477 8.90 -14.78 3.26
CA LYS A 477 10.01 -13.88 2.89
C LYS A 477 11.14 -13.89 3.91
N MET A 478 10.80 -14.00 5.20
CA MET A 478 11.78 -14.11 6.29
C MET A 478 12.31 -15.53 6.50
N LEU A 479 11.66 -16.55 5.95
CA LEU A 479 11.98 -17.95 6.21
C LEU A 479 13.45 -18.30 5.95
N PRO A 480 14.12 -17.83 4.87
CA PRO A 480 15.54 -18.13 4.70
C PRO A 480 16.47 -17.51 5.75
N ILE A 481 16.09 -16.37 6.33
CA ILE A 481 16.82 -15.80 7.48
C ILE A 481 16.66 -16.74 8.68
N GLY A 482 15.45 -17.24 8.93
CA GLY A 482 15.18 -18.23 9.98
C GLY A 482 15.94 -19.55 9.78
N LEU A 483 16.02 -20.04 8.54
CA LEU A 483 16.79 -21.25 8.22
C LEU A 483 18.29 -21.05 8.41
N ASN A 484 18.82 -19.85 8.12
CA ASN A 484 20.23 -19.49 8.36
C ASN A 484 20.60 -19.45 9.85
N MET A 485 19.62 -19.39 10.78
CA MET A 485 19.89 -19.50 12.22
C MET A 485 20.28 -20.92 12.66
N CYS A 486 19.92 -21.92 11.84
CA CYS A 486 20.20 -23.33 12.09
C CYS A 486 21.34 -23.81 11.18
N SER A 487 22.21 -24.63 11.75
CA SER A 487 23.25 -25.31 11.00
C SER A 487 22.69 -26.51 10.23
N PRO A 488 23.35 -26.98 9.16
CA PRO A 488 22.97 -28.23 8.49
C PRO A 488 22.93 -29.44 9.44
N THR A 489 23.73 -29.42 10.51
CA THR A 489 23.72 -30.47 11.56
C THR A 489 22.44 -30.49 12.41
N ASP A 490 21.65 -29.42 12.38
CA ASP A 490 20.40 -29.31 13.15
C ASP A 490 19.19 -29.93 12.41
N GLN A 491 19.34 -30.33 11.15
CA GLN A 491 18.23 -30.85 10.33
C GLN A 491 17.56 -32.09 10.94
N GLU A 492 18.34 -32.98 11.57
CA GLU A 492 17.80 -34.15 12.27
C GLU A 492 16.97 -33.73 13.49
N LEU A 493 17.47 -32.76 14.29
CA LEU A 493 16.74 -32.22 15.43
C LEU A 493 15.45 -31.51 15.00
N ILE A 494 15.48 -30.77 13.88
CA ILE A 494 14.29 -30.15 13.28
C ILE A 494 13.25 -31.21 12.92
N SER A 495 13.68 -32.31 12.30
CA SER A 495 12.78 -33.41 11.93
C SER A 495 12.11 -34.05 13.15
N LEU A 496 12.87 -34.23 14.24
CA LEU A 496 12.37 -34.77 15.50
C LEU A 496 11.36 -33.82 16.15
N ALA A 497 11.66 -32.52 16.23
CA ALA A 497 10.73 -31.53 16.76
C ALA A 497 9.41 -31.49 15.97
N LYS A 498 9.48 -31.53 14.63
CA LYS A 498 8.28 -31.58 13.77
C LYS A 498 7.42 -32.81 14.05
N LEU A 499 8.04 -33.97 14.29
CA LEU A 499 7.32 -35.19 14.66
C LEU A 499 6.59 -35.03 15.99
N ARG A 500 7.22 -34.42 16.99
CA ARG A 500 6.60 -34.16 18.30
C ARG A 500 5.43 -33.18 18.19
N TYR A 501 5.57 -32.11 17.40
CA TYR A 501 4.45 -31.23 17.09
C TYR A 501 3.30 -31.95 16.34
N ALA A 502 3.61 -32.94 15.49
CA ALA A 502 2.60 -33.79 14.85
C ALA A 502 1.82 -34.66 15.85
N LEU A 503 2.45 -35.04 16.97
CA LEU A 503 1.82 -35.73 18.09
C LEU A 503 1.03 -34.79 19.03
N LYS A 504 1.05 -33.48 18.75
CA LYS A 504 0.44 -32.42 19.57
C LYS A 504 1.05 -32.27 20.97
N ASP A 505 2.33 -32.61 21.10
CA ASP A 505 3.11 -32.31 22.30
C ASP A 505 3.16 -30.79 22.53
N THR A 506 3.24 -30.37 23.79
CA THR A 506 3.37 -28.96 24.19
C THR A 506 4.77 -28.42 23.88
N ASP A 507 4.90 -27.09 23.79
CA ASP A 507 6.21 -26.46 23.54
C ASP A 507 7.25 -26.84 24.61
N GLU A 508 6.85 -27.07 25.87
CA GLU A 508 7.78 -27.50 26.91
C GLU A 508 8.24 -28.95 26.72
N GLU A 509 7.32 -29.86 26.37
CA GLU A 509 7.64 -31.27 26.09
C GLU A 509 8.54 -31.42 24.87
N VAL A 510 8.33 -30.59 23.83
CA VAL A 510 9.21 -30.55 22.65
C VAL A 510 10.60 -30.06 23.03
N ARG A 511 10.70 -29.03 23.89
CA ARG A 511 11.97 -28.48 24.36
C ARG A 511 12.75 -29.51 25.17
N GLU A 512 12.11 -30.18 26.12
CA GLU A 512 12.72 -31.22 26.93
C GLU A 512 13.22 -32.38 26.04
N TYR A 513 12.41 -32.80 25.07
CA TYR A 513 12.79 -33.85 24.12
C TYR A 513 14.01 -33.45 23.27
N LEU A 514 14.07 -32.22 22.78
CA LEU A 514 15.22 -31.69 22.04
C LEU A 514 16.47 -31.63 22.91
N SER A 515 16.34 -31.17 24.17
CA SER A 515 17.46 -31.15 25.11
C SER A 515 18.05 -32.54 25.35
N ASN A 516 17.20 -33.56 25.47
CA ASN A 516 17.63 -34.95 25.64
C ASN A 516 18.29 -35.54 24.37
N ASN A 517 17.94 -35.03 23.18
CA ASN A 517 18.43 -35.52 21.88
C ASN A 517 19.52 -34.64 21.24
N LEU A 518 20.08 -33.66 21.96
CA LEU A 518 21.18 -32.80 21.49
C LEU A 518 22.38 -33.60 20.97
N HIS A 519 22.64 -34.79 21.52
CA HIS A 519 23.72 -35.70 21.13
C HIS A 519 23.59 -36.25 19.68
N VAL A 520 22.45 -36.03 19.02
CA VAL A 520 22.21 -36.41 17.62
C VAL A 520 22.84 -35.39 16.65
N GLN A 521 23.08 -34.16 17.11
CA GLN A 521 23.76 -33.10 16.36
C GLN A 521 25.18 -33.55 15.98
N GLY A 522 25.48 -33.65 14.68
CA GLY A 522 26.81 -34.04 14.16
C GLY A 522 26.97 -35.48 13.71
N LYS A 523 25.99 -36.38 13.89
CA LYS A 523 26.05 -37.74 13.30
C LYS A 523 25.98 -37.73 11.76
N CYS A 524 25.55 -36.62 11.17
CA CYS A 524 25.48 -36.39 9.73
C CYS A 524 26.82 -35.90 9.11
N GLU A 525 27.97 -36.09 9.75
CA GLU A 525 29.28 -35.87 9.10
C GLU A 525 29.60 -36.92 8.02
N ASN A 526 28.91 -38.08 8.03
CA ASN A 526 29.21 -39.22 7.17
C ASN A 526 28.38 -39.31 5.86
N CYS A 527 27.49 -38.35 5.57
CA CYS A 527 26.70 -38.37 4.34
C CYS A 527 27.36 -37.53 3.23
N SER A 528 27.92 -38.20 2.22
CA SER A 528 28.66 -37.57 1.11
C SER A 528 27.87 -36.54 0.30
N SER A 529 26.53 -36.57 0.36
CA SER A 529 25.63 -35.66 -0.36
C SER A 529 25.54 -34.24 0.22
N MET A 530 25.87 -34.04 1.50
CA MET A 530 25.76 -32.74 2.18
C MET A 530 27.09 -31.98 2.28
N ARG A 531 28.22 -32.57 1.85
CA ARG A 531 29.56 -32.01 2.08
C ARG A 531 29.77 -30.61 1.47
N TRP A 532 29.17 -30.31 0.32
CA TRP A 532 29.24 -28.99 -0.32
C TRP A 532 28.33 -27.95 0.38
N GLN A 533 27.16 -28.36 0.87
CA GLN A 533 26.31 -27.52 1.72
C GLN A 533 27.01 -27.21 3.04
N MET A 534 27.62 -28.22 3.68
CA MET A 534 28.38 -28.02 4.90
C MET A 534 29.57 -27.09 4.68
N ALA A 535 30.26 -27.15 3.54
CA ALA A 535 31.34 -26.22 3.22
C ALA A 535 30.85 -24.75 3.06
N LEU A 536 29.73 -24.53 2.37
CA LEU A 536 29.13 -23.20 2.19
C LEU A 536 28.59 -22.60 3.50
N TYR A 537 27.87 -23.39 4.28
CA TYR A 537 27.27 -22.93 5.54
C TYR A 537 28.29 -22.87 6.70
N LYS A 538 29.43 -23.59 6.64
CA LYS A 538 30.50 -23.44 7.64
C LYS A 538 31.19 -22.08 7.56
N GLU A 539 31.13 -21.39 6.42
CA GLU A 539 31.57 -19.99 6.27
C GLU A 539 30.48 -18.96 6.61
N MET A 540 29.19 -19.26 6.35
CA MET A 540 28.05 -18.36 6.57
C MET A 540 27.33 -18.48 7.92
N ALA A 541 27.43 -19.63 8.60
CA ALA A 541 26.73 -19.87 9.85
C ALA A 541 27.38 -19.05 10.98
N GLY A 542 26.65 -18.02 11.43
CA GLY A 542 26.80 -17.28 12.69
C GLY A 542 28.13 -17.43 13.42
N LYS A 543 29.11 -16.60 13.05
CA LYS A 543 30.24 -16.22 13.92
C LYS A 543 29.76 -15.29 15.06
N ALA A 544 28.79 -15.72 15.85
CA ALA A 544 28.51 -15.10 17.14
C ALA A 544 29.24 -15.94 18.19
N GLU A 545 30.06 -15.32 19.05
CA GLU A 545 30.86 -15.96 20.10
C GLU A 545 30.06 -16.79 21.14
N ASP A 546 28.73 -16.93 20.95
CA ASP A 546 27.75 -17.45 21.87
C ASP A 546 26.85 -18.56 21.24
N SER A 547 27.18 -19.02 20.03
CA SER A 547 26.39 -19.95 19.20
C SER A 547 26.45 -21.43 19.62
N ASN A 548 27.32 -21.78 20.57
CA ASN A 548 27.57 -23.15 21.04
C ASN A 548 26.90 -23.53 22.37
N LYS A 549 26.06 -22.66 22.96
CA LYS A 549 25.33 -23.00 24.19
C LYS A 549 24.14 -23.95 23.88
N PRO A 550 24.02 -25.12 24.54
CA PRO A 550 23.01 -26.13 24.21
C PRO A 550 21.58 -25.59 24.33
N GLU A 551 21.28 -24.79 25.35
CA GLU A 551 19.96 -24.16 25.54
C GLU A 551 19.58 -23.21 24.39
N LYS A 552 20.54 -22.44 23.87
CA LYS A 552 20.32 -21.53 22.74
C LYS A 552 20.14 -22.29 21.43
N ILE A 553 20.80 -23.45 21.26
CA ILE A 553 20.59 -24.34 20.11
C ILE A 553 19.18 -24.91 20.15
N VAL A 554 18.78 -25.50 21.27
CA VAL A 554 17.44 -26.08 21.45
C VAL A 554 16.35 -25.03 21.19
N LYS A 555 16.48 -23.83 21.77
CA LYS A 555 15.53 -22.74 21.56
C LYS A 555 15.41 -22.35 20.08
N ARG A 556 16.53 -22.12 19.38
CA ARG A 556 16.52 -21.77 17.94
C ARG A 556 15.89 -22.87 17.08
N VAL A 557 16.29 -24.13 17.33
CA VAL A 557 15.75 -25.29 16.62
C VAL A 557 14.25 -25.42 16.86
N GLN A 558 13.80 -25.26 18.11
CA GLN A 558 12.39 -25.31 18.46
C GLN A 558 11.57 -24.24 17.72
N GLU A 559 12.03 -22.99 17.74
CA GLU A 559 11.38 -21.84 17.09
C GLU A 559 11.23 -22.07 15.58
N VAL A 560 12.31 -22.46 14.90
CA VAL A 560 12.31 -22.74 13.45
C VAL A 560 11.42 -23.96 13.14
N SER A 561 11.48 -25.00 13.96
CA SER A 561 10.71 -26.23 13.74
C SER A 561 9.21 -26.02 13.90
N ALA A 562 8.78 -25.21 14.87
CA ALA A 562 7.37 -24.86 15.06
C ALA A 562 6.82 -24.14 13.83
N VAL A 563 7.56 -23.14 13.33
CA VAL A 563 7.22 -22.40 12.13
C VAL A 563 7.12 -23.32 10.92
N LEU A 564 8.14 -24.17 10.69
CA LEU A 564 8.17 -25.10 9.56
C LEU A 564 7.03 -26.12 9.61
N TYR A 565 6.72 -26.66 10.79
CA TYR A 565 5.60 -27.58 10.98
C TYR A 565 4.27 -26.94 10.61
N HIS A 566 3.97 -25.77 11.16
CA HIS A 566 2.71 -25.07 10.88
C HIS A 566 2.63 -24.59 9.42
N LEU A 567 3.75 -24.22 8.80
CA LEU A 567 3.80 -23.90 7.37
C LEU A 567 3.52 -25.12 6.49
N GLU A 568 4.11 -26.27 6.80
CA GLU A 568 3.87 -27.53 6.07
C GLU A 568 2.40 -27.97 6.17
N GLN A 569 1.77 -27.83 7.34
CA GLN A 569 0.34 -28.11 7.49
C GLN A 569 -0.55 -27.26 6.58
N LEU A 570 -0.15 -26.03 6.29
CA LEU A 570 -0.89 -25.12 5.41
C LEU A 570 -0.66 -25.44 3.92
N GLU A 571 0.56 -25.81 3.54
CA GLU A 571 0.89 -26.14 2.13
C GLU A 571 0.43 -27.54 1.72
N HIS A 572 0.46 -28.47 2.67
CA HIS A 572 0.04 -29.84 2.51
C HIS A 572 -0.96 -30.19 3.61
N PRO A 573 -2.20 -29.63 3.56
CA PRO A 573 -3.24 -30.09 4.45
C PRO A 573 -3.37 -31.59 4.21
N TYR A 574 -3.17 -32.38 5.28
CA TYR A 574 -3.35 -33.83 5.21
C TYR A 574 -4.63 -34.07 4.42
N LYS A 575 -4.55 -34.95 3.41
CA LYS A 575 -5.73 -35.51 2.75
C LYS A 575 -6.48 -36.40 3.75
N SER A 576 -6.78 -35.89 4.95
CA SER A 576 -7.87 -36.35 5.78
C SER A 576 -9.06 -36.36 4.86
N LYS A 577 -9.56 -37.58 4.63
CA LYS A 577 -10.67 -37.91 3.75
C LYS A 577 -11.57 -36.70 3.70
N LYS A 578 -11.58 -36.00 2.54
CA LYS A 578 -12.60 -34.98 2.24
C LYS A 578 -13.86 -35.56 2.84
N ALA A 579 -14.41 -34.95 3.89
CA ALA A 579 -15.73 -35.32 4.34
C ALA A 579 -16.54 -35.18 3.05
N ALA A 580 -16.85 -36.32 2.44
CA ALA A 580 -17.60 -36.34 1.22
C ALA A 580 -18.83 -35.57 1.66
N TRP A 581 -19.06 -34.40 1.08
CA TRP A 581 -20.32 -33.71 1.24
C TRP A 581 -21.32 -34.72 0.72
N HIS A 582 -21.84 -35.55 1.63
CA HIS A 582 -22.95 -36.41 1.34
C HIS A 582 -23.99 -35.42 0.89
N LYS A 583 -24.36 -35.48 -0.40
CA LYS A 583 -25.46 -34.70 -0.93
C LYS A 583 -26.68 -35.11 -0.11
N LEU A 584 -26.94 -34.37 0.98
CA LEU A 584 -28.11 -34.52 1.85
C LEU A 584 -29.41 -34.40 1.03
N LEU A 585 -29.32 -33.70 -0.11
CA LEU A 585 -30.37 -33.55 -1.09
C LEU A 585 -30.00 -34.24 -2.41
N SER A 586 -30.70 -35.35 -2.66
CA SER A 586 -30.76 -35.99 -3.98
C SER A 586 -31.23 -34.97 -5.04
N LYS A 587 -30.85 -35.20 -6.29
CA LYS A 587 -31.29 -34.36 -7.43
C LYS A 587 -32.82 -34.28 -7.50
N GLN A 588 -33.50 -35.34 -7.08
CA GLN A 588 -34.96 -35.45 -7.01
C GLN A 588 -35.56 -34.60 -5.88
N ARG A 589 -35.00 -34.64 -4.66
CA ARG A 589 -35.47 -33.76 -3.57
C ARG A 589 -35.29 -32.27 -3.88
N ARG A 590 -34.20 -31.89 -4.55
CA ARG A 590 -34.01 -30.51 -5.02
C ARG A 590 -35.10 -30.06 -6.00
N ARG A 591 -35.49 -30.94 -6.92
CA ARG A 591 -36.60 -30.66 -7.87
C ARG A 591 -37.94 -30.57 -7.15
N ALA A 592 -38.20 -31.43 -6.17
CA ALA A 592 -39.42 -31.39 -5.36
C ALA A 592 -39.54 -30.08 -4.56
N VAL A 593 -38.45 -29.64 -3.90
CA VAL A 593 -38.44 -28.35 -3.17
C VAL A 593 -38.73 -27.18 -4.10
N VAL A 594 -38.12 -27.15 -5.30
CA VAL A 594 -38.41 -26.11 -6.31
C VAL A 594 -39.86 -26.19 -6.81
N ALA A 595 -40.44 -27.40 -6.90
CA ALA A 595 -41.84 -27.57 -7.27
C ALA A 595 -42.79 -27.07 -6.17
N CYS A 596 -42.47 -27.25 -4.88
CA CYS A 596 -43.26 -26.70 -3.77
C CYS A 596 -43.36 -25.17 -3.83
N PHE A 597 -42.28 -24.48 -4.22
CA PHE A 597 -42.30 -23.02 -4.43
C PHE A 597 -43.11 -22.58 -5.65
N ARG A 598 -43.43 -23.52 -6.56
CA ARG A 598 -44.26 -23.27 -7.75
C ARG A 598 -45.71 -23.70 -7.55
N MET A 599 -46.06 -24.22 -6.38
CA MET A 599 -47.44 -24.59 -6.09
C MET A 599 -48.30 -23.33 -6.03
N THR A 600 -49.42 -23.37 -6.74
CA THR A 600 -50.40 -22.30 -6.74
C THR A 600 -51.01 -22.16 -5.35
N PRO A 601 -51.10 -20.95 -4.77
CA PRO A 601 -51.77 -20.72 -3.50
C PRO A 601 -53.22 -21.22 -3.55
N LEU A 602 -53.69 -21.84 -2.48
CA LEU A 602 -55.07 -22.33 -2.36
C LEU A 602 -56.12 -21.20 -2.37
N TYR A 603 -55.68 -19.97 -2.13
CA TYR A 603 -56.49 -18.76 -2.24
C TYR A 603 -55.83 -17.85 -3.27
N ASN A 604 -56.23 -18.02 -4.53
CA ASN A 604 -56.00 -17.03 -5.58
C ASN A 604 -57.20 -16.09 -5.66
#